data_AF-A0A2T4VHB2-F1
#
_entry.id   AF-A0A2T4VHB2-F1
#
_cell.length_a   1.000
_cell.length_b   1.000
_cell.length_c   1.000
_cell.angle_alpha   90.00
_cell.angle_beta   90.00
_cell.angle_gamma   90.00
#
_symmetry.space_group_name_H-M   'P 1'
#
loop_
_entity.id
_entity.type
_entity.pdbx_description
1 polymer ?
#
loop_
_entity_poly.entity_id
_entity_poly.type
_entity_poly.pdbx_seq_one_letter_code
_entity_poly.pdbx_strand_id
1 'polypeptide(L)'
;MNLMHNAKETQEVKGKLAGGRELSGNERPLEAWDEQQSTSNERFHVIFDGKVYTNSEWVDAGQCPGDTVNRSINPWRFERNATDEEMKTLGNPTSCTHIHHPPRS
;
A
#
# COMPACT_ATOMS: atom_id res chain seq x y z
N MET A 1 29.77 -23.72 -27.42
CA MET A 1 30.16 -23.52 -26.01
C MET A 1 29.33 -22.37 -25.46
N ASN A 2 28.34 -22.65 -24.62
CA ASN A 2 27.45 -21.65 -24.04
C ASN A 2 28.11 -21.02 -22.81
N LEU A 3 28.53 -19.75 -22.93
CA LEU A 3 28.89 -18.92 -21.78
C LEU A 3 27.63 -18.18 -21.32
N MET A 4 26.95 -18.76 -20.33
CA MET A 4 25.95 -18.03 -19.56
C MET A 4 26.69 -17.13 -18.56
N HIS A 5 26.60 -15.82 -18.76
CA HIS A 5 27.06 -14.85 -17.76
C HIS A 5 26.01 -14.76 -16.65
N ASN A 6 26.37 -15.34 -15.50
CA ASN A 6 25.77 -15.06 -14.20
C ASN A 6 26.17 -13.63 -13.78
N ALA A 7 25.19 -12.78 -13.51
CA ALA A 7 25.36 -11.62 -12.64
C ALA A 7 24.26 -11.67 -11.58
N LYS A 8 24.71 -11.79 -10.34
CA LYS A 8 23.96 -12.05 -9.12
C LYS A 8 22.99 -10.90 -8.86
N GLU A 9 21.71 -11.24 -8.76
CA GLU A 9 20.60 -10.36 -8.41
C GLU A 9 20.85 -9.71 -7.05
N THR A 10 20.97 -8.39 -7.02
CA THR A 10 20.95 -7.59 -5.79
C THR A 10 19.52 -7.58 -5.27
N GLN A 11 19.13 -8.62 -4.55
CA GLN A 11 17.88 -8.62 -3.80
C GLN A 11 18.09 -7.80 -2.52
N GLU A 12 17.81 -6.50 -2.63
CA GLU A 12 17.63 -5.63 -1.49
C GLU A 12 16.45 -6.13 -0.66
N VAL A 13 16.64 -6.23 0.64
CA VAL A 13 15.68 -6.70 1.65
C VAL A 13 14.36 -5.93 1.58
N LYS A 14 13.38 -6.43 0.82
CA LYS A 14 12.07 -5.77 0.66
C LYS A 14 11.03 -6.46 1.54
N GLY A 15 10.30 -5.65 2.32
CA GLY A 15 9.38 -6.06 3.37
C GLY A 15 8.40 -7.14 2.92
N LYS A 16 7.96 -8.01 3.83
CA LYS A 16 6.94 -9.02 3.53
C LYS A 16 5.57 -8.39 3.69
N LEU A 17 4.65 -8.61 2.74
CA LEU A 17 3.22 -8.42 3.01
C LEU A 17 2.77 -9.42 4.08
N ALA A 18 1.78 -9.02 4.88
CA ALA A 18 1.10 -9.91 5.81
C ALA A 18 0.37 -11.00 4.99
N GLY A 19 0.99 -12.17 4.93
CA GLY A 19 0.69 -13.24 3.97
C GLY A 19 1.92 -13.98 3.45
N GLY A 20 3.13 -13.48 3.73
CA GLY A 20 4.39 -14.17 3.43
C GLY A 20 4.81 -14.11 1.95
N ARG A 21 4.16 -13.26 1.17
CA ARG A 21 4.46 -13.04 -0.25
C ARG A 21 5.56 -11.97 -0.38
N GLU A 22 6.57 -12.26 -1.20
CA GLU A 22 7.66 -11.33 -1.50
C GLU A 22 7.11 -10.16 -2.33
N LEU A 23 7.35 -8.93 -1.87
CA LEU A 23 6.92 -7.71 -2.57
C LEU A 23 7.62 -7.65 -3.93
N SER A 24 6.86 -7.41 -4.99
CA SER A 24 7.44 -7.00 -6.28
C SER A 24 8.24 -5.70 -6.11
N GLY A 25 9.19 -5.42 -7.00
CA GLY A 25 10.08 -4.26 -6.91
C GLY A 25 9.38 -2.90 -6.74
N ASN A 26 8.10 -2.81 -7.15
CA ASN A 26 7.25 -1.62 -7.08
C ASN A 26 6.08 -1.76 -6.09
N GLU A 27 6.03 -2.82 -5.30
CA GLU A 27 4.98 -3.06 -4.30
C GLU A 27 5.47 -2.56 -2.94
N ARG A 28 4.62 -1.82 -2.25
CA ARG A 28 4.91 -1.22 -0.95
C ARG A 28 4.40 -2.15 0.15
N PRO A 29 5.10 -2.21 1.30
CA PRO A 29 4.62 -3.00 2.43
C PRO A 29 3.25 -2.52 2.90
N LEU A 30 2.50 -3.42 3.54
CA LEU A 30 1.22 -3.08 4.15
C LEU A 30 1.43 -2.04 5.25
N GLU A 31 0.68 -0.95 5.20
CA GLU A 31 0.75 0.14 6.17
C GLU A 31 -0.65 0.71 6.46
N ALA A 32 -0.79 1.53 7.49
CA ALA A 32 -2.01 2.29 7.68
C ALA A 32 -2.13 3.38 6.61
N TRP A 33 -3.35 3.66 6.15
CA TRP A 33 -3.57 4.79 5.25
C TRP A 33 -3.19 6.12 5.93
N ASP A 34 -2.32 6.89 5.27
CA ASP A 34 -1.79 8.15 5.75
C ASP A 34 -1.52 9.06 4.54
N GLU A 35 -2.54 9.23 3.70
CA GLU A 35 -2.48 10.07 2.49
C GLU A 35 -1.41 9.62 1.47
N GLN A 36 -1.18 8.30 1.35
CA GLN A 36 -0.20 7.76 0.40
C GLN A 36 -0.50 8.22 -1.03
N GLN A 37 0.57 8.67 -1.70
CA GLN A 37 0.57 9.03 -3.11
C GLN A 37 1.43 8.02 -3.86
N SER A 38 0.91 7.51 -4.97
CA SER A 38 1.63 6.56 -5.81
C SER A 38 2.02 7.18 -7.13
N THR A 39 3.21 6.81 -7.60
CA THR A 39 3.52 6.94 -9.02
C THR A 39 2.73 5.91 -9.84
N SER A 40 2.79 6.00 -11.17
CA SER A 40 2.06 5.11 -12.09
C SER A 40 2.39 3.63 -11.94
N ASN A 41 3.54 3.30 -11.33
CA ASN A 41 4.06 1.94 -11.25
C ASN A 41 4.02 1.37 -9.83
N GLU A 42 3.74 2.20 -8.82
CA GLU A 42 3.74 1.77 -7.43
C GLU A 42 2.40 1.15 -7.02
N ARG A 43 2.49 0.09 -6.23
CA ARG A 43 1.35 -0.61 -5.66
C ARG A 43 1.40 -0.51 -4.15
N PHE A 44 0.45 0.21 -3.57
CA PHE A 44 0.24 0.32 -2.14
C PHE A 44 -0.77 -0.71 -1.66
N HIS A 45 -0.58 -1.13 -0.41
CA HIS A 45 -1.56 -1.87 0.36
C HIS A 45 -1.76 -1.10 1.65
N VAL A 46 -2.97 -0.58 1.87
CA VAL A 46 -3.27 0.29 3.00
C VAL A 46 -4.42 -0.25 3.84
N ILE A 47 -4.29 -0.14 5.16
CA ILE A 47 -5.37 -0.42 6.11
C ILE A 47 -6.19 0.86 6.28
N PHE A 48 -7.49 0.76 6.03
CA PHE A 48 -8.46 1.82 6.27
C PHE A 48 -9.82 1.23 6.66
N ASP A 49 -10.45 1.76 7.69
CA ASP A 49 -11.77 1.33 8.19
C ASP A 49 -11.91 -0.20 8.33
N GLY A 50 -10.88 -0.82 8.93
CA GLY A 50 -10.78 -2.25 9.17
C GLY A 50 -10.58 -3.13 7.93
N LYS A 51 -10.26 -2.52 6.79
CA LYS A 51 -10.12 -3.20 5.50
C LYS A 51 -8.76 -2.87 4.88
N VAL A 52 -8.26 -3.79 4.08
CA VAL A 52 -7.08 -3.59 3.24
C VAL A 52 -7.52 -3.19 1.84
N TYR A 53 -6.95 -2.09 1.36
CA TYR A 53 -7.14 -1.58 0.01
C TYR A 53 -5.83 -1.61 -0.75
N THR A 54 -5.91 -1.90 -2.04
CA THR A 54 -4.80 -1.75 -2.98
C THR A 54 -5.20 -0.81 -4.11
N ASN A 55 -4.26 -0.04 -4.64
CA ASN A 55 -4.53 0.83 -5.78
C ASN A 55 -4.48 0.04 -7.09
N SER A 56 -5.47 0.22 -7.96
CA SER A 56 -5.47 -0.35 -9.32
C SER A 56 -4.63 0.47 -10.31
N GLU A 57 -4.45 1.77 -10.02
CA GLU A 57 -3.74 2.76 -10.85
C GLU A 57 -3.05 3.78 -9.94
N TRP A 58 -2.57 4.90 -10.48
CA TRP A 58 -2.01 5.99 -9.67
C TRP A 58 -3.01 6.50 -8.63
N VAL A 59 -2.56 6.77 -7.41
CA VAL A 59 -3.37 7.37 -6.34
C VAL A 59 -2.80 8.71 -5.88
N ASP A 60 -3.69 9.65 -5.60
CA ASP A 60 -3.39 10.94 -4.96
C ASP A 60 -3.87 10.94 -3.49
N ALA A 61 -3.27 11.77 -2.65
CA ALA A 61 -3.62 11.94 -1.23
C ALA A 61 -5.11 12.29 -1.04
N GLY A 62 -5.71 13.02 -1.98
CA GLY A 62 -7.13 13.37 -1.94
C GLY A 62 -8.08 12.20 -2.20
N GLN A 63 -7.57 11.04 -2.66
CA GLN A 63 -8.38 9.86 -2.96
C GLN A 63 -8.43 8.95 -1.73
N CYS A 64 -9.53 9.04 -0.99
CA CYS A 64 -9.78 8.26 0.20
C CYS A 64 -10.07 6.77 -0.11
N PRO A 65 -9.40 5.79 0.54
CA PRO A 65 -9.79 4.39 0.43
C PRO A 65 -11.21 4.17 0.93
N GLY A 66 -11.99 3.38 0.20
CA GLY A 66 -13.37 3.10 0.57
C GLY A 66 -14.37 4.23 0.29
N ASP A 67 -13.95 5.37 -0.27
CA ASP A 67 -14.90 6.38 -0.76
C ASP A 67 -15.75 5.81 -1.91
N THR A 68 -17.06 5.69 -1.65
CA THR A 68 -18.05 5.17 -2.58
C THR A 68 -18.71 6.25 -3.44
N VAL A 69 -18.55 7.53 -3.08
CA VAL A 69 -19.14 8.65 -3.82
C VAL A 69 -18.44 8.81 -5.17
N ASN A 70 -17.12 8.66 -5.20
CA ASN A 70 -16.31 8.81 -6.41
C ASN A 70 -15.78 7.47 -6.94
N ARG A 71 -16.53 6.38 -6.79
CA ARG A 71 -16.05 5.01 -7.08
C ARG A 71 -15.48 4.82 -8.50
N SER A 72 -15.98 5.57 -9.48
CA SER A 72 -15.48 5.51 -10.88
C SER A 72 -14.11 6.17 -11.07
N ILE A 73 -13.69 7.06 -10.16
CA ILE A 73 -12.43 7.82 -10.22
C ILE A 73 -11.46 7.35 -9.15
N ASN A 74 -11.98 6.84 -8.03
CA ASN A 74 -11.20 6.33 -6.93
C ASN A 74 -10.44 5.06 -7.37
N PRO A 75 -9.10 5.02 -7.33
CA PRO A 75 -8.31 3.86 -7.75
C PRO A 75 -8.22 2.78 -6.69
N TRP A 76 -8.63 3.06 -5.44
CA TRP A 76 -8.57 2.08 -4.36
C TRP A 76 -9.55 0.94 -4.61
N ARG A 77 -9.06 -0.28 -4.43
CA ARG A 77 -9.80 -1.53 -4.58
C ARG A 77 -9.70 -2.28 -3.27
N PHE A 78 -10.85 -2.71 -2.76
CA PHE A 78 -10.88 -3.60 -1.62
C PHE A 78 -10.18 -4.91 -1.96
N GLU A 79 -9.26 -5.33 -1.10
CA GLU A 79 -8.53 -6.59 -1.25
C GLU A 79 -9.04 -7.63 -0.25
N ARG A 80 -9.10 -7.27 1.04
CA ARG A 80 -9.55 -8.14 2.13
C ARG A 80 -9.85 -7.34 3.40
N ASN A 81 -10.39 -8.00 4.42
CA ASN A 81 -10.44 -7.42 5.76
C ASN A 81 -9.04 -7.41 6.40
N ALA A 82 -8.72 -6.36 7.15
CA ALA A 82 -7.51 -6.32 7.97
C ALA A 82 -7.71 -7.22 9.21
N THR A 83 -6.65 -7.86 9.68
CA THR A 83 -6.69 -8.61 10.94
C THR A 83 -6.55 -7.68 12.14
N ASP A 84 -6.98 -8.12 13.31
CA ASP A 84 -6.85 -7.35 14.55
C ASP A 84 -5.38 -7.04 14.86
N GLU A 85 -4.47 -7.98 14.59
CA GLU A 85 -3.02 -7.78 14.75
C GLU A 85 -2.47 -6.71 13.80
N GLU A 86 -2.91 -6.70 12.55
CA GLU A 86 -2.49 -5.70 11.55
C GLU A 86 -2.95 -4.31 11.96
N MET A 87 -4.22 -4.16 12.32
CA MET A 87 -4.78 -2.89 12.80
C MET A 87 -4.09 -2.41 14.07
N LYS A 88 -3.73 -3.32 14.98
CA LYS A 88 -3.03 -3.00 16.22
C LYS A 88 -1.57 -2.61 16.00
N THR A 89 -0.90 -3.22 15.02
CA THR A 89 0.55 -3.05 14.79
C THR A 89 0.85 -1.91 13.82
N LEU A 90 0.05 -1.78 12.76
CA LEU A 90 0.27 -0.84 11.67
C LEU A 90 -0.65 0.39 11.78
N GLY A 91 -1.82 0.23 12.40
CA GLY A 91 -2.84 1.28 12.56
C GLY A 91 -4.10 0.99 11.76
N ASN A 92 -5.18 1.72 12.10
CA ASN A 92 -6.47 1.64 11.42
C ASN A 92 -7.13 3.04 11.37
N PRO A 93 -6.73 3.90 10.43
CA PRO A 93 -7.42 5.14 10.16
C PRO A 93 -8.85 4.85 9.71
N THR A 94 -9.81 5.58 10.27
CA THR A 94 -11.24 5.46 9.95
C THR A 94 -11.79 6.74 9.33
N SER A 95 -10.94 7.76 9.17
CA SER A 95 -11.31 9.04 8.59
C SER A 95 -10.28 9.46 7.55
N CYS A 96 -10.78 9.95 6.42
CA CYS A 96 -9.99 10.59 5.38
C CYS A 96 -9.90 12.11 5.53
N THR A 97 -10.33 12.65 6.68
CA THR A 97 -9.97 14.03 7.02
C THR A 97 -8.45 14.12 7.05
N HIS A 98 -7.90 15.03 6.25
CA HIS A 98 -6.50 15.40 6.30
C HIS A 98 -6.14 15.79 7.73
N ILE A 99 -5.66 14.84 8.52
CA ILE A 99 -4.95 15.16 9.74
C ILE A 99 -3.62 15.63 9.21
N HIS A 100 -3.50 16.93 9.00
CA HIS A 100 -2.23 17.61 8.75
C HIS A 100 -1.26 17.10 9.82
N HIS A 101 -0.46 16.09 9.52
CA HIS A 101 0.54 15.61 10.44
C HIS A 101 1.54 16.76 10.53
N PRO A 102 1.74 17.40 11.69
CA PRO A 102 2.87 18.31 11.81
C PRO A 102 4.14 17.50 11.50
N PRO A 103 5.10 18.04 10.75
CA PRO A 103 6.31 17.30 10.40
C PRO A 103 6.94 16.76 11.67
N ARG A 104 7.11 15.44 11.74
CA ARG A 104 7.90 14.78 12.79
C ARG A 104 9.29 15.41 12.74
N SER A 105 9.59 16.22 13.76
CA SER A 105 10.90 16.86 13.97
C SER A 105 11.96 15.83 14.31
#